data_AF-A0A355H764-F1
#
_entry.id   AF-A0A355H764-F1
#
_cell.length_a   1.000
_cell.length_b   1.000
_cell.length_c   1.000
_cell.angle_alpha   90.00
_cell.angle_beta   90.00
_cell.angle_gamma   90.00
#
_symmetry.space_group_name_H-M   'P 1'
#
loop_
_entity.id
_entity.type
_entity.pdbx_description
1 polymer ?
#
loop_
_entity_poly.entity_id
_entity_poly.type
_entity_poly.pdbx_seq_one_letter_code
_entity_poly.pdbx_strand_id
1 'polypeptide(L)' 'MLISDLKRPCVKCDGSGFQAGFDEWGSIQTNLRKSCPVCSGRGHNLTELGQNLWKLYRPMLQDLIREELQKETMVQK' A
#
# COMPACT_ATOMS: atom_id res chain seq x y z
N MET A 1 -2.83 19.91 -8.26
CA MET A 1 -3.27 18.57 -7.82
C MET A 1 -2.56 18.28 -6.52
N LEU A 2 -3.31 18.09 -5.44
CA LEU A 2 -2.79 17.72 -4.14
C LEU A 2 -2.73 16.21 -4.02
N ILE A 3 -1.87 15.70 -3.14
CA ILE A 3 -1.78 14.25 -2.91
C ILE A 3 -3.11 13.64 -2.43
N SER A 4 -3.93 14.46 -1.76
CA SER A 4 -5.30 14.13 -1.34
C SER A 4 -6.28 13.90 -2.49
N ASP A 5 -5.97 14.41 -3.69
CA ASP A 5 -6.77 14.18 -4.89
C ASP A 5 -6.60 12.74 -5.40
N LEU A 6 -5.48 12.10 -5.04
CA LEU A 6 -5.10 10.76 -5.52
C LEU A 6 -5.29 9.67 -4.47
N LYS A 7 -5.09 9.99 -3.19
CA LYS A 7 -5.27 9.04 -2.09
C LYS A 7 -5.87 9.70 -0.86
N ARG A 8 -6.62 8.91 -0.10
CA ARG A 8 -7.16 9.32 1.20
C ARG A 8 -6.76 8.32 2.28
N PRO A 9 -6.57 8.77 3.53
CA PRO A 9 -6.37 7.87 4.66
C PRO A 9 -7.47 6.80 4.70
N CYS A 10 -7.09 5.57 5.03
CA CYS A 10 -8.05 4.50 5.20
C CYS A 10 -8.86 4.77 6.47
N VAL A 11 -10.17 4.99 6.33
CA VAL A 11 -11.07 5.31 7.45
C VAL A 11 -11.07 4.21 8.52
N LYS A 12 -10.89 2.95 8.13
CA LYS A 12 -10.94 1.83 9.08
C LYS A 12 -9.73 1.75 10.02
N CYS A 13 -8.56 2.20 9.58
CA CYS A 13 -7.35 2.17 10.39
C CYS A 13 -6.76 3.57 10.63
N ASP A 14 -7.51 4.60 10.30
CA ASP A 14 -7.15 6.01 10.41
C ASP A 14 -5.71 6.32 9.93
N GLY A 15 -5.36 5.83 8.73
CA GLY A 15 -4.03 6.05 8.18
C GLY A 15 -2.95 5.06 8.64
N SER A 16 -3.14 4.35 9.75
CA SER A 16 -2.08 3.52 10.36
C SER A 16 -1.67 2.31 9.51
N GLY A 17 -2.59 1.78 8.70
CA GLY A 17 -2.37 0.54 7.96
C GLY A 17 -2.52 -0.74 8.81
N PHE A 18 -2.76 -0.62 10.11
CA PHE A 18 -2.84 -1.77 11.02
C PHE A 18 -4.20 -1.83 11.72
N GLN A 19 -4.60 -3.03 12.12
CA GLN A 19 -5.69 -3.26 13.06
C GLN A 19 -5.14 -4.02 14.27
N ALA A 20 -5.53 -3.59 15.48
CA ALA A 20 -5.17 -4.30 16.69
C ALA A 20 -5.69 -5.74 16.64
N GLY A 21 -4.83 -6.69 16.98
CA GLY A 21 -5.23 -8.09 17.12
C GLY A 21 -5.87 -8.34 18.49
N PHE A 22 -6.79 -9.29 18.52
CA PHE A 22 -7.42 -9.78 19.73
C PHE A 22 -7.15 -11.28 19.85
N ASP A 23 -6.98 -11.76 21.07
CA ASP A 23 -6.91 -13.20 21.36
C ASP A 23 -8.30 -13.86 21.41
N GLU A 24 -8.32 -15.16 21.68
CA GLU A 24 -9.53 -15.97 21.77
C GLU A 24 -10.48 -15.57 22.91
N TRP A 25 -10.01 -14.75 23.85
CA TRP A 25 -10.81 -14.19 24.95
C TRP A 25 -11.17 -12.72 24.72
N GLY A 26 -10.82 -12.15 23.57
CA GLY A 26 -11.14 -10.76 23.22
C GLY A 26 -10.22 -9.72 23.88
N SER A 27 -9.08 -10.12 24.43
CA SER A 27 -8.08 -9.18 24.95
C SER A 27 -7.22 -8.61 23.83
N ILE A 28 -6.92 -7.32 23.89
CA ILE A 28 -6.04 -6.66 22.91
C ILE A 28 -4.62 -7.21 23.05
N GLN A 29 -4.09 -7.77 21.96
CA GLN A 29 -2.68 -8.12 21.86
C GLN A 29 -1.93 -7.06 21.07
N THR A 30 -1.16 -6.23 21.78
CA THR A 30 -0.41 -5.10 21.22
C THR A 30 0.65 -5.50 20.18
N ASN A 31 1.17 -6.72 20.28
CA ASN A 31 2.15 -7.31 19.36
C ASN A 31 1.49 -8.07 18.19
N LEU A 32 0.19 -8.35 18.26
CA LEU A 32 -0.54 -9.06 17.22
C LEU A 32 -1.07 -8.07 16.18
N ARG A 33 -0.18 -7.27 15.60
CA ARG A 33 -0.55 -6.28 14.57
C ARG A 33 -0.91 -7.00 13.29
N LYS A 34 -2.18 -6.94 12.90
CA LYS A 34 -2.63 -7.44 11.59
C LYS A 34 -2.70 -6.27 10.62
N SER A 35 -2.35 -6.52 9.35
CA SER A 35 -2.58 -5.54 8.30
C SER A 35 -4.07 -5.21 8.24
N CYS A 36 -4.40 -3.93 8.13
CA CYS A 36 -5.79 -3.52 7.95
C CYS A 36 -6.33 -4.15 6.66
N PRO A 37 -7.40 -4.96 6.71
CA PRO A 37 -7.88 -5.69 5.55
C PRO A 37 -8.45 -4.77 4.46
N VAL A 38 -8.94 -3.59 4.84
CA VAL A 38 -9.56 -2.64 3.91
C VAL A 38 -8.53 -1.95 3.02
N CYS A 39 -7.37 -1.56 3.56
CA CYS A 39 -6.30 -0.94 2.77
C CYS A 39 -5.12 -1.88 2.51
N SER A 40 -5.26 -3.16 2.85
CA SER A 40 -4.21 -4.19 2.74
C SER A 40 -2.87 -3.72 3.32
N GLY A 41 -2.88 -3.06 4.48
CA GLY A 41 -1.67 -2.57 5.13
C GLY A 41 -1.14 -1.21 4.65
N ARG A 42 -1.67 -0.63 3.58
CA ARG A 42 -1.12 0.61 2.99
C ARG A 42 -1.41 1.88 3.79
N GLY A 43 -2.36 1.85 4.72
CA GLY A 43 -2.84 3.02 5.46
C GLY A 43 -3.69 3.99 4.64
N HIS A 44 -3.82 3.80 3.33
CA HIS A 44 -4.61 4.67 2.45
C HIS A 44 -5.31 3.88 1.35
N ASN A 45 -6.35 4.48 0.80
CA ASN A 45 -7.03 4.01 -0.40
C ASN A 45 -6.91 5.06 -1.50
N LEU A 46 -6.78 4.60 -2.74
CA LEU A 46 -6.78 5.48 -3.89
C LEU A 46 -8.19 6.04 -4.11
N THR A 47 -8.28 7.33 -4.43
CA THR A 47 -9.49 7.93 -4.98
C THR A 47 -9.75 7.36 -6.38
N GLU A 48 -10.91 7.65 -6.97
CA GLU A 48 -11.20 7.27 -8.35
C GLU A 48 -10.13 7.79 -9.33
N LEU A 49 -9.77 9.07 -9.20
CA LEU A 49 -8.68 9.67 -9.99
C LEU A 49 -7.36 8.92 -9.77
N GLY A 50 -7.00 8.64 -8.52
CA GLY A 50 -5.80 7.88 -8.20
C GLY A 50 -5.78 6.48 -8.80
N GLN A 51 -6.93 5.79 -8.81
CA GLN A 51 -7.07 4.47 -9.44
C GLN A 51 -6.92 4.56 -10.96
N ASN A 52 -7.51 5.57 -11.60
CA ASN A 52 -7.43 5.75 -13.04
C ASN A 52 -6.00 6.05 -13.48
N LEU A 53 -5.31 6.96 -12.78
CA LEU A 53 -3.90 7.24 -13.05
C LEU A 53 -3.01 6.02 -12.79
N TRP A 54 -3.26 5.29 -11.70
CA TRP A 54 -2.51 4.07 -11.41
C TRP A 54 -2.67 3.02 -12.52
N LYS A 55 -3.90 2.80 -13.02
CA LYS A 55 -4.14 1.89 -14.15
C LYS A 55 -3.42 2.35 -15.41
N LEU A 56 -3.41 3.65 -15.69
CA LEU A 56 -2.76 4.22 -16.85
C LEU A 56 -1.24 4.05 -16.82
N TYR A 57 -0.60 4.35 -15.68
CA TYR A 57 0.86 4.39 -15.57
C TYR A 57 1.49 3.06 -15.13
N ARG A 58 0.73 2.14 -14.51
CA ARG A 58 1.27 0.88 -14.00
C ARG A 58 2.10 0.10 -15.03
N PRO A 59 1.67 -0.09 -16.30
CA PRO A 59 2.46 -0.86 -17.26
C PRO A 59 3.84 -0.24 -17.53
N MET A 60 3.87 1.06 -17.81
CA MET A 60 5.11 1.80 -18.03
C MET A 60 6.04 1.74 -16.81
N LEU A 61 5.50 1.90 -15.61
CA LEU A 61 6.29 1.78 -14.37
C LEU A 61 6.85 0.36 -14.19
N GLN A 62 6.10 -0.68 -14.57
CA GLN A 62 6.58 -2.06 -14.49
C GLN A 62 7.74 -2.31 -15.46
N ASP A 63 7.67 -1.76 -16.66
CA ASP A 63 8.76 -1.87 -17.64
C ASP A 63 10.02 -1.16 -17.13
N LEU A 64 9.88 0.07 -16.61
CA LEU A 64 11.00 0.82 -16.00
C LEU A 64 11.63 0.07 -14.82
N ILE A 65 10.81 -0.50 -13.93
CA ILE A 65 11.31 -1.29 -12.80
C ILE A 65 12.08 -2.53 -13.31
N ARG A 66 11.56 -3.21 -14.34
CA ARG A 66 12.22 -4.38 -14.92
C ARG A 66 13.56 -4.03 -15.53
N GLU A 67 13.62 -2.96 -16.31
CA GLU A 67 14.88 -2.48 -16.91
C GLU A 67 15.92 -2.16 -15.84
N GLU A 68 15.52 -1.52 -14.74
CA GLU A 68 16.44 -1.14 -13.68
C GLU A 68 16.98 -2.37 -12.93
N LEU A 69 16.12 -3.33 -12.60
CA LEU A 69 16.53 -4.61 -11.99
C LEU A 69 17.50 -5.41 -12.89
N GLN A 70 17.32 -5.34 -14.21
CA GLN A 70 18.23 -5.98 -15.17
C GLN A 70 19.60 -5.30 -15.24
N LYS A 71 19.65 -3.96 -15.14
CA LYS A 71 20.93 -3.24 -15.07
C LYS A 71 21.68 -3.59 -13.80
N GLU A 72 21.01 -3.60 -12.64
CA GLU A 72 21.65 -3.95 -11.37
C GLU A 72 22.26 -5.36 -11.38
N THR A 73 21.58 -6.32 -12.02
CA THR A 73 22.11 -7.70 -12.16
C THR A 73 23.26 -7.82 -13.16
N MET A 74 23.35 -6.93 -14.15
CA MET A 74 24.49 -6.89 -15.08
C MET A 74 25.73 -6.22 -14.48
N VAL A 75 25.56 -5.26 -13.57
CA VAL A 75 26.66 -4.54 -12.89
C VAL A 75 27.32 -5.39 -11.80
N GLN A 76 26.62 -6.40 -11.26
CA GLN A 76 27.12 -7.29 -10.20
C GLN A 76 27.85 -8.54 -10.72
N LYS A 77 28.05 -8.69 -12.03
CA LYS A 77 28.82 -9.76 -12.68
C LYS A 77 30.12 -9.24 -13.25
#